data_AF-A0A975VKP4-F1
#
_entry.id   AF-A0A975VKP4-F1
#
_cell.length_a   1.000
_cell.length_b   1.000
_cell.length_c   1.000
_cell.angle_alpha   90.00
_cell.angle_beta   90.00
_cell.angle_gamma   90.00
#
_symmetry.space_group_name_H-M   'P 1'
#
loop_
_entity.id
_entity.type
_entity.pdbx_description
1 polymer ?
#
loop_
_entity_poly.entity_id
_entity_poly.type
_entity_poly.pdbx_seq_one_letter_code
_entity_poly.pdbx_strand_id
1 'polypeptide(L)'
;MATTTASPVANPTWYGQIRDMFTTTDQAHMSAQGLDLASYTQVVQHAGDIYQQTALGNMPPGSPWTSDWVGTFLNWMTNGYPKGTPPAVPTFLARTSLRAAAPSATRLRKEITALSKGELDLLKKAFSAIVAKDPSDPNSYFAQAGIHWYPAPETYCMHHVPGYNPWHRAYVLSFENALRSVPGCESVTLPYWDITTPFPDVLKSAPFDRYVLQEAASPDYPKGYATNRFPYDQIAANLLKYGVTADVDRALSKTDWEDFHGFWSGAAYNTIIAAHDKGHNSIGPTMQDQGVAAFDPVFWFFHCNWDRLYWEWQKKMLATDLHGLLTTINEETDPISYQEFTNPAVGILNPFGAAPLKLDAVGTINSPLSLDVDYQDPPMARSTKFNVKTQRSLVASRRFSVDAGVVNVRVSGVNRLKIPGSFSVHLQKDGQTIASSALFQPVEAQKCANCVGNAIVHFDFELPAAAVLGGTLSVWVEPVNKSFVGDRFPQKLMGNPTIEVHLLMRTE
;
A
#
# COMPACT_ATOMS: atom_id res chain seq x y z
N MET A 1 28.99 -33.18 -22.47
CA MET A 1 27.73 -32.63 -21.93
C MET A 1 27.56 -33.22 -20.54
N ALA A 2 27.76 -32.43 -19.49
CA ALA A 2 27.50 -32.89 -18.12
C ALA A 2 25.99 -32.79 -17.87
N THR A 3 25.32 -33.94 -17.81
CA THR A 3 23.96 -34.05 -17.29
C THR A 3 24.01 -33.77 -15.80
N THR A 4 23.72 -32.53 -15.40
CA THR A 4 23.38 -32.24 -14.00
C THR A 4 22.07 -32.96 -13.72
N THR A 5 22.14 -34.13 -13.08
CA THR A 5 20.98 -34.70 -12.38
C THR A 5 20.56 -33.64 -11.36
N ALA A 6 19.38 -33.05 -11.54
CA ALA A 6 18.84 -32.20 -10.50
C ALA A 6 18.67 -33.05 -9.23
N SER A 7 18.61 -32.42 -8.07
CA SER A 7 18.45 -33.10 -6.78
C SER A 7 17.42 -32.32 -5.96
N PRO A 8 16.69 -32.97 -5.05
CA PRO A 8 15.74 -32.28 -4.18
C PRO A 8 16.40 -31.12 -3.42
N VAL A 9 15.71 -29.98 -3.35
CA VAL A 9 16.16 -28.86 -2.52
C VAL A 9 15.96 -29.23 -1.05
N ALA A 10 17.01 -29.13 -0.23
CA ALA A 10 16.99 -29.57 1.16
C ALA A 10 16.16 -28.66 2.09
N ASN A 11 16.22 -27.35 1.88
CA ASN A 11 15.51 -26.34 2.68
C ASN A 11 14.65 -25.44 1.77
N PRO A 12 13.65 -26.00 1.08
CA PRO A 12 12.80 -25.25 0.17
C PRO A 12 11.84 -24.34 0.92
N THR A 13 11.41 -23.27 0.26
CA THR A 13 10.41 -22.34 0.82
C THR A 13 9.33 -22.02 -0.20
N TRP A 14 8.18 -21.51 0.25
CA TRP A 14 7.08 -21.10 -0.62
C TRP A 14 7.53 -20.15 -1.72
N TYR A 15 8.17 -19.04 -1.34
CA TYR A 15 8.62 -18.01 -2.27
C TYR A 15 9.88 -18.37 -3.06
N GLY A 16 10.63 -19.39 -2.63
CA GLY A 16 11.86 -19.82 -3.28
C GLY A 16 11.66 -20.88 -4.36
N GLN A 17 10.79 -21.86 -4.12
CA GLN A 17 10.60 -23.02 -5.01
C GLN A 17 9.14 -23.43 -5.14
N ILE A 18 8.41 -23.56 -4.03
CA ILE A 18 7.19 -24.36 -4.00
C ILE A 18 6.07 -23.75 -4.84
N ARG A 19 5.84 -22.43 -4.73
CA ARG A 19 4.77 -21.78 -5.50
C ARG A 19 4.99 -21.91 -7.02
N ASP A 20 6.26 -21.91 -7.44
CA ASP A 20 6.66 -21.96 -8.85
C ASP A 20 6.53 -23.38 -9.44
N MET A 21 6.36 -24.41 -8.58
CA MET A 21 6.13 -25.79 -9.01
C MET A 21 4.69 -26.04 -9.48
N PHE A 22 3.76 -25.13 -9.17
CA PHE A 22 2.40 -25.18 -9.66
C PHE A 22 2.28 -24.25 -10.87
N THR A 23 2.08 -24.82 -12.05
CA THR A 23 1.91 -24.02 -13.27
C THR A 23 0.54 -23.37 -13.31
N THR A 24 0.38 -22.34 -14.15
CA THR A 24 -0.93 -21.72 -14.40
C THR A 24 -1.97 -22.73 -14.88
N THR A 25 -1.54 -23.77 -15.60
CA THR A 25 -2.41 -24.86 -16.04
C THR A 25 -2.86 -25.72 -14.85
N ASP A 26 -1.95 -26.07 -13.95
CA ASP A 26 -2.26 -26.88 -12.77
C ASP A 26 -3.25 -26.16 -11.87
N GLN A 27 -3.01 -24.86 -11.64
CA GLN A 27 -3.86 -24.01 -10.83
C GLN A 27 -5.25 -23.85 -11.44
N ALA A 28 -5.37 -23.62 -12.75
CA ALA A 28 -6.67 -23.54 -13.41
C ALA A 28 -7.44 -24.86 -13.32
N HIS A 29 -6.74 -25.99 -13.48
CA HIS A 29 -7.34 -27.32 -13.40
C HIS A 29 -7.85 -27.66 -11.99
N MET A 30 -7.06 -27.33 -10.96
CA MET A 30 -7.42 -27.62 -9.57
C MET A 30 -8.42 -26.61 -9.01
N SER A 31 -8.38 -25.35 -9.46
CA SER A 31 -9.37 -24.33 -9.11
C SER A 31 -10.79 -24.77 -9.52
N ALA A 32 -10.93 -25.40 -10.70
CA ALA A 32 -12.20 -25.99 -11.13
C ALA A 32 -12.68 -27.16 -10.24
N GLN A 33 -11.79 -27.73 -9.42
CA GLN A 33 -12.07 -28.79 -8.46
C GLN A 33 -12.15 -28.27 -7.01
N GLY A 34 -12.11 -26.95 -6.82
CA GLY A 34 -12.20 -26.29 -5.51
C GLY A 34 -10.90 -26.24 -4.72
N LEU A 35 -9.75 -26.54 -5.34
CA LEU A 35 -8.42 -26.40 -4.72
C LEU A 35 -7.62 -25.30 -5.41
N ASP A 36 -7.33 -24.21 -4.70
CA ASP A 36 -6.48 -23.13 -5.19
C ASP A 36 -4.99 -23.42 -4.91
N LEU A 37 -4.29 -23.90 -5.92
CA LEU A 37 -2.84 -24.13 -5.86
C LEU A 37 -2.01 -22.83 -5.84
N ALA A 38 -2.64 -21.67 -6.04
CA ALA A 38 -2.03 -20.35 -5.81
C ALA A 38 -1.92 -20.01 -4.32
N SER A 39 -2.83 -20.56 -3.51
CA SER A 39 -2.96 -20.22 -2.10
C SER A 39 -2.00 -21.05 -1.27
N TYR A 40 -1.05 -20.38 -0.62
CA TYR A 40 -0.19 -21.02 0.38
C TYR A 40 -1.02 -21.79 1.42
N THR A 41 -2.10 -21.18 1.91
CA THR A 41 -2.97 -21.78 2.93
C THR A 41 -3.61 -23.07 2.43
N GLN A 42 -4.22 -23.05 1.24
CA GLN A 42 -4.84 -24.26 0.69
C GLN A 42 -3.81 -25.33 0.35
N VAL A 43 -2.65 -24.97 -0.21
CA VAL A 43 -1.59 -25.94 -0.49
C VAL A 43 -1.08 -26.57 0.81
N VAL A 44 -0.94 -25.82 1.91
CA VAL A 44 -0.55 -26.39 3.21
C VAL A 44 -1.63 -27.33 3.75
N GLN A 45 -2.90 -26.95 3.67
CA GLN A 45 -4.02 -27.77 4.15
C GLN A 45 -4.14 -29.10 3.40
N HIS A 46 -3.85 -29.09 2.10
CA HIS A 46 -3.94 -30.25 1.21
C HIS A 46 -2.58 -30.88 0.87
N ALA A 47 -1.50 -30.50 1.57
CA ALA A 47 -0.14 -30.89 1.21
C ALA A 47 0.05 -32.42 1.18
N GLY A 48 -0.58 -33.14 2.10
CA GLY A 48 -0.54 -34.61 2.13
C GLY A 48 -1.11 -35.23 0.85
N ASP A 49 -2.28 -34.75 0.40
CA ASP A 49 -2.96 -35.24 -0.79
C ASP A 49 -2.18 -34.86 -2.06
N ILE A 50 -1.71 -33.60 -2.14
CA ILE A 50 -0.89 -33.11 -3.26
C ILE A 50 0.37 -33.96 -3.39
N TYR A 51 1.08 -34.21 -2.27
CA TYR A 51 2.27 -35.05 -2.27
C TYR A 51 1.97 -36.48 -2.75
N GLN A 52 0.90 -37.10 -2.26
CA GLN A 52 0.54 -38.45 -2.71
C GLN A 52 0.26 -38.50 -4.21
N GLN A 53 -0.54 -37.57 -4.74
CA GLN A 53 -0.87 -37.56 -6.17
C GLN A 53 0.32 -37.26 -7.06
N THR A 54 1.20 -36.34 -6.66
CA THR A 54 2.42 -36.01 -7.41
C THR A 54 3.46 -37.14 -7.33
N ALA A 55 3.60 -37.81 -6.19
CA ALA A 55 4.48 -38.97 -6.02
C ALA A 55 4.02 -40.20 -6.83
N LEU A 56 2.70 -40.37 -7.00
CA LEU A 56 2.13 -41.41 -7.86
C LEU A 56 2.19 -41.07 -9.36
N GLY A 57 2.59 -39.85 -9.72
CA GLY A 57 2.61 -39.36 -11.09
C GLY A 57 1.24 -39.06 -11.67
N ASN A 58 0.20 -38.97 -10.83
CA ASN A 58 -1.17 -38.64 -11.24
C ASN A 58 -1.36 -37.13 -11.46
N MET A 59 -0.49 -36.30 -10.86
CA MET A 59 -0.52 -34.85 -11.00
C MET A 59 0.85 -34.24 -11.32
N PRO A 60 0.89 -33.18 -12.14
CA PRO A 60 -0.23 -32.69 -12.96
C PRO A 60 -0.49 -33.58 -14.20
N PRO A 61 -1.75 -33.66 -14.69
CA PRO A 61 -2.11 -34.50 -15.82
C PRO A 61 -1.27 -34.20 -17.08
N GLY A 62 -0.66 -35.24 -17.66
CA GLY A 62 0.13 -35.12 -18.88
C GLY A 62 1.56 -34.58 -18.69
N SER A 63 1.91 -34.04 -17.52
CA SER A 63 3.28 -33.63 -17.20
C SER A 63 3.63 -33.87 -15.72
N PRO A 64 3.70 -35.13 -15.27
CA PRO A 64 3.95 -35.46 -13.87
C PRO A 64 5.24 -34.84 -13.33
N TRP A 65 5.25 -34.52 -12.04
CA TRP A 65 6.44 -33.99 -11.38
C TRP A 65 7.62 -34.96 -11.46
N THR A 66 8.82 -34.39 -11.60
CA THR A 66 10.07 -35.15 -11.49
C THR A 66 10.29 -35.64 -10.05
N SER A 67 11.11 -36.68 -9.87
CA SER A 67 11.48 -37.17 -8.53
C SER A 67 12.08 -36.08 -7.64
N ASP A 68 12.79 -35.12 -8.22
CA ASP A 68 13.40 -34.01 -7.49
C ASP A 68 12.37 -33.01 -6.99
N TRP A 69 11.30 -32.81 -7.75
CA TRP A 69 10.18 -31.95 -7.37
C TRP A 69 9.37 -32.58 -6.26
N VAL A 70 9.05 -33.87 -6.40
CA VAL A 70 8.38 -34.64 -5.34
C VAL A 70 9.22 -34.60 -4.05
N GLY A 71 10.53 -34.83 -4.14
CA GLY A 71 11.44 -34.74 -2.99
C GLY A 71 11.55 -33.34 -2.40
N THR A 72 11.55 -32.30 -3.24
CA THR A 72 11.56 -30.89 -2.81
C THR A 72 10.28 -30.55 -2.06
N PHE A 73 9.12 -30.97 -2.56
CA PHE A 73 7.84 -30.74 -1.88
C PHE A 73 7.79 -31.48 -0.53
N LEU A 74 8.28 -32.73 -0.48
CA LEU A 74 8.40 -33.48 0.77
C LEU A 74 9.29 -32.79 1.81
N ASN A 75 10.45 -32.26 1.38
CA ASN A 75 11.33 -31.50 2.26
C ASN A 75 10.64 -30.24 2.81
N TRP A 76 9.86 -29.55 1.98
CA TRP A 76 9.07 -28.39 2.44
C TRP A 76 8.04 -28.77 3.50
N MET A 77 7.30 -29.86 3.29
CA MET A 77 6.35 -30.38 4.27
C MET A 77 7.05 -30.76 5.59
N THR A 78 8.17 -31.46 5.49
CA THR A 78 8.95 -31.95 6.65
C THR A 78 9.56 -30.80 7.45
N ASN A 79 9.92 -29.71 6.77
CA ASN A 79 10.46 -28.49 7.39
C ASN A 79 9.38 -27.57 7.97
N GLY A 80 8.10 -27.98 7.98
CA GLY A 80 7.02 -27.20 8.59
C GLY A 80 6.44 -26.10 7.70
N TYR A 81 6.54 -26.26 6.37
CA TYR A 81 5.97 -25.37 5.36
C TYR A 81 6.53 -23.94 5.35
N PRO A 82 7.86 -23.71 5.43
CA PRO A 82 8.40 -22.36 5.52
C PRO A 82 8.00 -21.51 4.30
N LYS A 83 7.47 -20.29 4.54
CA LYS A 83 7.16 -19.34 3.46
C LYS A 83 8.43 -18.79 2.80
N GLY A 84 9.48 -18.54 3.58
CA GLY A 84 10.73 -17.94 3.10
C GLY A 84 10.56 -16.49 2.64
N THR A 85 11.49 -16.03 1.80
CA THR A 85 11.49 -14.70 1.20
C THR A 85 11.70 -14.83 -0.32
N PRO A 86 11.14 -13.95 -1.15
CA PRO A 86 11.41 -13.95 -2.58
C PRO A 86 12.92 -13.90 -2.86
N PRO A 87 13.46 -14.73 -3.78
CA PRO A 87 14.87 -14.69 -4.12
C PRO A 87 15.21 -13.37 -4.82
N ALA A 88 16.43 -12.86 -4.60
CA ALA A 88 16.89 -11.58 -5.18
C ALA A 88 16.89 -11.57 -6.71
N VAL A 89 16.98 -12.75 -7.33
CA VAL A 89 16.73 -13.01 -8.75
C VAL A 89 15.83 -14.24 -8.78
N PRO A 90 14.73 -14.26 -9.55
CA PRO A 90 13.89 -15.46 -9.66
C PRO A 90 14.73 -16.62 -10.20
N THR A 91 15.17 -17.50 -9.29
CA THR A 91 16.08 -18.62 -9.58
C THR A 91 15.45 -19.67 -10.48
N PHE A 92 14.12 -19.66 -10.63
CA PHE A 92 13.38 -20.64 -11.40
C PHE A 92 12.91 -20.14 -12.78
N LEU A 93 12.65 -18.84 -12.95
CA LEU A 93 12.35 -18.23 -14.27
C LEU A 93 13.52 -18.32 -15.26
N ALA A 94 14.72 -18.67 -14.80
CA ALA A 94 15.87 -18.96 -15.67
C ALA A 94 15.76 -20.30 -16.42
N ARG A 95 14.83 -21.21 -16.07
CA ARG A 95 14.61 -22.49 -16.80
C ARG A 95 13.37 -22.50 -17.69
N THR A 96 12.50 -21.51 -17.56
CA THR A 96 11.40 -21.21 -18.50
C THR A 96 11.73 -19.94 -19.28
N SER A 97 12.94 -19.88 -19.83
CA SER A 97 13.35 -18.84 -20.78
C SER A 97 12.63 -19.02 -22.12
N LEU A 98 11.33 -18.70 -22.15
CA LEU A 98 10.53 -18.38 -23.32
C LEU A 98 9.31 -17.55 -22.89
N ARG A 99 9.47 -16.63 -21.92
CA ARG A 99 8.54 -15.50 -21.84
C ARG A 99 8.99 -14.49 -22.89
N ALA A 100 8.17 -14.29 -23.92
CA ALA A 100 8.33 -13.17 -24.84
C ALA A 100 8.56 -11.90 -24.02
N ALA A 101 9.53 -11.07 -24.43
CA ALA A 101 9.75 -9.78 -23.80
C ALA A 101 8.41 -9.05 -23.73
N ALA A 102 7.88 -8.86 -22.51
CA ALA A 102 6.64 -8.12 -22.34
C ALA A 102 6.83 -6.73 -22.97
N PRO A 103 5.86 -6.21 -23.73
CA PRO A 103 5.97 -4.87 -24.27
C PRO A 103 6.27 -3.89 -23.14
N SER A 104 7.32 -3.08 -23.31
CA SER A 104 7.68 -2.04 -22.34
C SER A 104 6.62 -0.95 -22.37
N ALA A 105 6.15 -0.52 -21.20
CA ALA A 105 5.24 0.62 -21.08
C ALA A 105 5.82 1.85 -21.79
N THR A 106 4.98 2.61 -22.50
CA THR A 106 5.44 3.83 -23.18
C THR A 106 5.59 5.00 -22.22
N ARG A 107 4.91 4.95 -21.06
CA ARG A 107 4.98 5.98 -20.04
C ARG A 107 5.87 5.52 -18.89
N LEU A 108 7.03 6.15 -18.78
CA LEU A 108 7.97 5.91 -17.69
C LEU A 108 7.89 7.08 -16.69
N ARG A 109 7.34 6.81 -15.50
CA ARG A 109 7.30 7.77 -14.39
C ARG A 109 8.65 7.83 -13.71
N LYS A 110 9.18 9.03 -13.53
CA LYS A 110 10.52 9.29 -12.98
C LYS A 110 10.44 10.00 -11.65
N GLU A 111 11.52 9.91 -10.88
CA GLU A 111 11.70 10.79 -9.74
C GLU A 111 11.78 12.24 -10.25
N ILE A 112 11.09 13.18 -9.59
CA ILE A 112 10.89 14.53 -10.10
C ILE A 112 12.19 15.35 -10.26
N THR A 113 13.18 15.13 -9.40
CA THR A 113 14.52 15.74 -9.49
C THR A 113 15.38 15.13 -10.60
N ALA A 114 15.02 13.95 -11.13
CA ALA A 114 15.68 13.30 -12.26
C ALA A 114 15.14 13.75 -13.64
N LEU A 115 14.10 14.58 -13.68
CA LEU A 115 13.58 15.11 -14.93
C LEU A 115 14.60 16.02 -15.63
N SER A 116 14.75 15.83 -16.94
CA SER A 116 15.45 16.81 -17.77
C SER A 116 14.69 18.13 -17.80
N LYS A 117 15.39 19.22 -18.16
CA LYS A 117 14.77 20.54 -18.32
C LYS A 117 13.56 20.51 -19.25
N GLY A 118 13.65 19.80 -20.38
CA GLY A 118 12.56 19.70 -21.35
C GLY A 118 11.33 18.94 -20.81
N GLU A 119 11.54 17.85 -20.07
CA GLU A 119 10.46 17.13 -19.40
C GLU A 119 9.79 17.99 -18.33
N LEU A 120 10.58 18.73 -17.54
CA LEU A 120 10.06 19.63 -16.53
C LEU A 120 9.27 20.80 -17.14
N ASP A 121 9.75 21.38 -18.24
CA ASP A 121 9.06 22.47 -18.94
C ASP A 121 7.72 22.00 -19.53
N LEU A 122 7.67 20.79 -20.10
CA LEU A 122 6.43 20.16 -20.57
C LEU A 122 5.45 19.89 -19.41
N LEU A 123 5.95 19.37 -18.29
CA LEU A 123 5.13 19.12 -17.10
C LEU A 123 4.53 20.42 -16.56
N LYS A 124 5.33 21.48 -16.45
CA LYS A 124 4.87 22.81 -16.02
C LYS A 124 3.81 23.36 -16.97
N LYS A 125 4.03 23.25 -18.29
CA LYS A 125 3.06 23.65 -19.32
C LYS A 125 1.74 22.89 -19.16
N ALA A 126 1.79 21.57 -19.01
CA ALA A 126 0.60 20.74 -18.85
C ALA A 126 -0.18 21.10 -17.57
N PHE A 127 0.50 21.23 -16.42
CA PHE A 127 -0.11 21.65 -15.16
C PHE A 127 -0.77 23.03 -15.27
N SER A 128 -0.05 24.03 -15.75
CA SER A 128 -0.59 25.38 -15.91
C SER A 128 -1.79 25.40 -16.85
N ALA A 129 -1.80 24.58 -17.91
CA ALA A 129 -2.91 24.49 -18.84
C ALA A 129 -4.15 23.84 -18.21
N ILE A 130 -4.02 22.74 -17.46
CA ILE A 130 -5.18 22.13 -16.79
C ILE A 130 -5.70 22.98 -15.63
N VAL A 131 -4.82 23.75 -14.98
CA VAL A 131 -5.20 24.74 -13.96
C VAL A 131 -5.98 25.90 -14.59
N ALA A 132 -5.70 26.26 -15.85
CA ALA A 132 -6.40 27.36 -16.53
C ALA A 132 -7.72 26.95 -17.18
N LYS A 133 -8.03 25.65 -17.26
CA LYS A 133 -9.31 25.15 -17.79
C LYS A 133 -10.49 25.62 -16.94
N ASP A 134 -11.67 25.63 -17.56
CA ASP A 134 -12.93 25.83 -16.84
C ASP A 134 -13.12 24.68 -15.83
N PRO A 135 -13.51 24.96 -14.57
CA PRO A 135 -13.72 23.94 -13.53
C PRO A 135 -14.69 22.82 -13.91
N SER A 136 -15.60 23.07 -14.86
CA SER A 136 -16.54 22.05 -15.38
C SER A 136 -15.93 21.14 -16.45
N ASP A 137 -14.78 21.49 -17.03
CA ASP A 137 -14.04 20.60 -17.93
C ASP A 137 -13.54 19.40 -17.10
N PRO A 138 -13.86 18.15 -17.49
CA PRO A 138 -13.45 16.96 -16.76
C PRO A 138 -11.92 16.80 -16.65
N ASN A 139 -11.15 17.42 -17.55
CA ASN A 139 -9.68 17.45 -17.50
C ASN A 139 -9.13 18.69 -16.81
N SER A 140 -9.96 19.56 -16.23
CA SER A 140 -9.48 20.66 -15.41
C SER A 140 -8.84 20.16 -14.13
N TYR A 141 -7.91 20.95 -13.59
CA TYR A 141 -7.29 20.63 -12.30
C TYR A 141 -8.34 20.57 -11.19
N PHE A 142 -9.33 21.48 -11.20
CA PHE A 142 -10.42 21.48 -10.22
C PHE A 142 -11.25 20.20 -10.28
N ALA A 143 -11.70 19.78 -11.47
CA ALA A 143 -12.49 18.56 -11.63
C ALA A 143 -11.69 17.32 -11.23
N GLN A 144 -10.42 17.22 -11.64
CA GLN A 144 -9.58 16.08 -11.28
C GLN A 144 -9.32 16.02 -9.78
N ALA A 145 -8.95 17.13 -9.14
CA ALA A 145 -8.80 17.19 -7.68
C ALA A 145 -10.11 16.83 -6.96
N GLY A 146 -11.25 17.27 -7.49
CA GLY A 146 -12.55 17.04 -6.87
C GLY A 146 -13.04 15.59 -6.86
N ILE A 147 -12.51 14.73 -7.73
CA ILE A 147 -12.80 13.28 -7.71
C ILE A 147 -12.43 12.65 -6.36
N HIS A 148 -11.45 13.19 -5.63
CA HIS A 148 -11.04 12.62 -4.35
C HIS A 148 -12.13 12.74 -3.29
N TRP A 149 -12.67 13.94 -3.08
CA TRP A 149 -13.69 14.19 -2.07
C TRP A 149 -14.63 15.36 -2.37
N TYR A 150 -14.19 16.61 -2.18
CA TYR A 150 -15.04 17.77 -2.43
C TYR A 150 -14.93 18.24 -3.89
N PRO A 151 -16.01 18.69 -4.52
CA PRO A 151 -17.31 19.01 -3.93
C PRO A 151 -18.21 17.79 -3.66
N ALA A 152 -18.85 17.76 -2.49
CA ALA A 152 -19.81 16.72 -2.07
C ALA A 152 -21.21 17.01 -2.67
N PRO A 153 -22.10 16.02 -2.87
CA PRO A 153 -22.12 14.68 -2.27
C PRO A 153 -21.28 13.59 -2.97
N GLU A 154 -20.79 13.83 -4.18
CA GLU A 154 -20.00 12.86 -4.94
C GLU A 154 -18.59 12.68 -4.36
N THR A 155 -18.45 11.75 -3.40
CA THR A 155 -17.16 11.38 -2.78
C THR A 155 -16.75 9.98 -3.21
N TYR A 156 -15.52 9.81 -3.69
CA TYR A 156 -15.11 8.55 -4.30
C TYR A 156 -13.88 7.89 -3.66
N CYS A 157 -13.01 8.64 -3.00
CA CYS A 157 -11.74 8.08 -2.57
C CYS A 157 -11.88 6.92 -1.59
N MET A 158 -11.13 5.85 -1.85
CA MET A 158 -11.09 4.65 -1.03
C MET A 158 -9.93 4.77 -0.04
N HIS A 159 -10.24 4.93 1.26
CA HIS A 159 -9.25 4.98 2.35
C HIS A 159 -9.61 3.95 3.40
N HIS A 160 -8.58 3.31 3.97
CA HIS A 160 -8.75 2.27 4.99
C HIS A 160 -9.73 1.19 4.52
N VAL A 161 -9.51 0.69 3.30
CA VAL A 161 -10.24 -0.42 2.65
C VAL A 161 -9.30 -1.09 1.63
N PRO A 162 -9.52 -2.37 1.26
CA PRO A 162 -8.62 -3.09 0.34
C PRO A 162 -8.39 -2.40 -1.01
N GLY A 163 -9.43 -1.75 -1.56
CA GLY A 163 -9.35 -0.98 -2.79
C GLY A 163 -8.52 0.31 -2.72
N TYR A 164 -7.90 0.68 -1.58
CA TYR A 164 -7.10 1.91 -1.45
C TYR A 164 -5.98 2.03 -2.50
N ASN A 165 -5.13 1.01 -2.64
CA ASN A 165 -4.02 1.02 -3.60
C ASN A 165 -4.54 1.00 -5.07
N PRO A 166 -5.45 0.09 -5.45
CA PRO A 166 -6.08 0.10 -6.78
C PRO A 166 -6.73 1.44 -7.15
N TRP A 167 -7.51 2.03 -6.25
CA TRP A 167 -8.25 3.26 -6.50
C TRP A 167 -7.31 4.45 -6.75
N HIS A 168 -6.30 4.62 -5.89
CA HIS A 168 -5.34 5.72 -6.05
C HIS A 168 -4.46 5.55 -7.29
N ARG A 169 -4.13 4.31 -7.70
CA ARG A 169 -3.47 4.02 -8.99
C ARG A 169 -4.32 4.48 -10.18
N ALA A 170 -5.60 4.13 -10.21
CA ALA A 170 -6.52 4.60 -11.25
C ALA A 170 -6.66 6.13 -11.23
N TYR A 171 -6.65 6.73 -10.03
CA TYR A 171 -6.77 8.17 -9.86
C TYR A 171 -5.56 8.95 -10.42
N VAL A 172 -4.34 8.53 -10.10
CA VAL A 172 -3.13 9.17 -10.65
C VAL A 172 -3.02 8.96 -12.17
N LEU A 173 -3.55 7.85 -12.71
CA LEU A 173 -3.65 7.64 -14.16
C LEU A 173 -4.67 8.60 -14.81
N SER A 174 -5.82 8.84 -14.18
CA SER A 174 -6.79 9.84 -14.63
C SER A 174 -6.16 11.23 -14.73
N PHE A 175 -5.46 11.65 -13.68
CA PHE A 175 -4.79 12.95 -13.65
C PHE A 175 -3.68 13.07 -14.70
N GLU A 176 -2.88 12.02 -14.86
CA GLU A 176 -1.86 11.98 -15.92
C GLU A 176 -2.49 12.08 -17.32
N ASN A 177 -3.62 11.43 -17.56
CA ASN A 177 -4.36 11.56 -18.82
C ASN A 177 -4.88 12.99 -19.04
N ALA A 178 -5.31 13.69 -17.99
CA ALA A 178 -5.69 15.11 -18.08
C ALA A 178 -4.49 16.00 -18.44
N LEU A 179 -3.32 15.75 -17.87
CA LEU A 179 -2.08 16.45 -18.27
C LEU A 179 -1.75 16.21 -19.75
N ARG A 180 -1.88 14.96 -20.20
CA ARG A 180 -1.60 14.54 -21.58
C ARG A 180 -2.64 15.02 -22.59
N SER A 181 -3.83 15.44 -22.15
CA SER A 181 -4.85 16.01 -23.03
C SER A 181 -4.51 17.44 -23.48
N VAL A 182 -3.48 18.06 -22.91
CA VAL A 182 -3.04 19.42 -23.28
C VAL A 182 -2.25 19.35 -24.59
N PRO A 183 -2.59 20.15 -25.61
CA PRO A 183 -1.89 20.13 -26.90
C PRO A 183 -0.38 20.32 -26.79
N GLY A 184 0.38 19.39 -27.37
CA GLY A 184 1.84 19.35 -27.30
C GLY A 184 2.38 18.91 -25.94
N CYS A 185 1.58 18.21 -25.12
CA CYS A 185 1.97 17.58 -23.86
C CYS A 185 1.61 16.08 -23.84
N GLU A 186 1.33 15.49 -25.00
CA GLU A 186 0.85 14.11 -25.15
C GLU A 186 1.87 13.08 -24.65
N SER A 187 3.15 13.46 -24.52
CA SER A 187 4.23 12.62 -23.99
C SER A 187 4.53 12.83 -22.51
N VAL A 188 3.81 13.73 -21.81
CA VAL A 188 4.01 13.96 -20.38
C VAL A 188 3.71 12.69 -19.58
N THR A 189 4.58 12.40 -18.61
CA THR A 189 4.38 11.38 -17.58
C THR A 189 4.40 12.06 -16.22
N LEU A 190 3.52 11.64 -15.31
CA LEU A 190 3.47 12.23 -13.97
C LEU A 190 4.68 11.73 -13.17
N PRO A 191 5.63 12.58 -12.73
CA PRO A 191 6.74 12.12 -11.92
C PRO A 191 6.28 11.85 -10.48
N TYR A 192 7.11 11.12 -9.74
CA TYR A 192 6.92 10.89 -8.31
C TYR A 192 7.92 11.71 -7.49
N TRP A 193 7.53 12.08 -6.26
CA TRP A 193 8.48 12.51 -5.24
C TRP A 193 8.74 11.34 -4.29
N ASP A 194 9.97 10.82 -4.26
CA ASP A 194 10.33 9.82 -3.26
C ASP A 194 10.27 10.44 -1.86
N ILE A 195 9.23 10.06 -1.10
CA ILE A 195 8.95 10.59 0.23
C ILE A 195 10.08 10.36 1.24
N THR A 196 11.01 9.45 0.94
CA THR A 196 12.18 9.16 1.78
C THR A 196 13.37 10.08 1.49
N THR A 197 13.22 10.98 0.52
CA THR A 197 14.21 12.02 0.15
C THR A 197 13.74 13.41 0.60
N PRO A 198 14.65 14.40 0.68
CA PRO A 198 14.29 15.78 1.01
C PRO A 198 13.19 16.34 0.09
N PHE A 199 12.42 17.31 0.59
CA PHE A 199 11.36 17.95 -0.19
C PHE A 199 11.93 18.63 -1.44
N PRO A 200 11.49 18.27 -2.67
CA PRO A 200 12.09 18.75 -3.91
C PRO A 200 11.93 20.26 -4.11
N ASP A 201 13.01 20.96 -4.46
CA ASP A 201 12.98 22.41 -4.69
C ASP A 201 12.01 22.82 -5.79
N VAL A 202 11.87 21.98 -6.83
CA VAL A 202 10.93 22.22 -7.92
C VAL A 202 9.48 22.33 -7.45
N LEU A 203 9.09 21.57 -6.40
CA LEU A 203 7.75 21.60 -5.81
C LEU A 203 7.52 22.83 -4.90
N LYS A 204 8.53 23.67 -4.69
CA LYS A 204 8.46 24.94 -3.95
C LYS A 204 8.15 26.13 -4.85
N SER A 205 8.03 25.92 -6.16
CA SER A 205 7.82 26.96 -7.16
C SER A 205 6.61 26.69 -8.05
N ALA A 206 6.02 27.75 -8.60
CA ALA A 206 4.90 27.65 -9.52
C ALA A 206 5.24 26.75 -10.75
N PRO A 207 4.27 25.97 -11.26
CA PRO A 207 2.87 25.91 -10.82
C PRO A 207 2.61 24.89 -9.69
N PHE A 208 3.66 24.36 -9.05
CA PHE A 208 3.54 23.26 -8.10
C PHE A 208 3.52 23.70 -6.64
N ASP A 209 3.80 24.96 -6.31
CA ASP A 209 3.90 25.43 -4.93
C ASP A 209 2.55 25.52 -4.22
N ARG A 210 1.50 25.88 -4.98
CA ARG A 210 0.13 26.04 -4.48
C ARG A 210 -0.88 26.00 -5.62
N TYR A 211 -2.15 25.79 -5.27
CA TYR A 211 -3.29 25.98 -6.16
C TYR A 211 -4.28 26.96 -5.52
N VAL A 212 -4.95 27.77 -6.35
CA VAL A 212 -6.02 28.68 -5.90
C VAL A 212 -7.32 28.17 -6.49
N LEU A 213 -8.28 27.85 -5.62
CA LEU A 213 -9.57 27.30 -6.01
C LEU A 213 -10.32 28.27 -6.95
N GLN A 214 -10.58 27.82 -8.17
CA GLN A 214 -11.36 28.56 -9.16
C GLN A 214 -12.85 28.66 -8.79
N GLU A 215 -13.35 27.68 -8.04
CA GLU A 215 -14.70 27.62 -7.49
C GLU A 215 -14.66 27.09 -6.04
N ALA A 216 -15.74 27.26 -5.29
CA ALA A 216 -15.82 26.72 -3.93
C ALA A 216 -15.87 25.18 -3.98
N ALA A 217 -15.01 24.53 -3.20
CA ALA A 217 -15.09 23.07 -2.99
C ALA A 217 -16.11 22.73 -1.89
N SER A 218 -16.19 23.59 -0.86
CA SER A 218 -17.20 23.54 0.20
C SER A 218 -17.34 24.94 0.82
N PRO A 219 -18.30 25.18 1.74
CA PRO A 219 -18.40 26.46 2.45
C PRO A 219 -17.12 26.83 3.22
N ASP A 220 -16.39 25.85 3.75
CA ASP A 220 -15.12 26.06 4.47
C ASP A 220 -13.94 26.33 3.52
N TYR A 221 -14.10 25.94 2.24
CA TYR A 221 -13.10 26.09 1.18
C TYR A 221 -13.69 26.88 0.00
N PRO A 222 -13.88 28.21 0.17
CA PRO A 222 -14.52 29.05 -0.83
C PRO A 222 -13.62 29.26 -2.06
N LYS A 223 -14.22 29.76 -3.14
CA LYS A 223 -13.49 30.28 -4.30
C LYS A 223 -12.41 31.26 -3.85
N GLY A 224 -11.21 31.11 -4.38
CA GLY A 224 -10.04 31.90 -4.01
C GLY A 224 -9.25 31.35 -2.81
N TYR A 225 -9.71 30.27 -2.15
CA TYR A 225 -8.88 29.55 -1.18
C TYR A 225 -7.58 29.09 -1.85
N ALA A 226 -6.44 29.45 -1.25
CA ALA A 226 -5.13 29.00 -1.69
C ALA A 226 -4.70 27.82 -0.83
N THR A 227 -4.31 26.72 -1.46
CA THR A 227 -3.76 25.56 -0.75
C THR A 227 -2.49 25.95 0.00
N ASN A 228 -2.30 25.35 1.17
CA ASN A 228 -1.24 25.73 2.08
C ASN A 228 -0.57 24.51 2.71
N ARG A 229 0.75 24.62 2.82
CA ARG A 229 1.65 23.60 3.38
C ARG A 229 2.36 24.14 4.62
N PHE A 230 2.97 23.27 5.42
CA PHE A 230 3.92 23.70 6.43
C PHE A 230 5.20 24.25 5.77
N PRO A 231 6.00 25.07 6.49
CA PRO A 231 7.38 25.34 6.12
C PRO A 231 8.15 24.05 5.78
N TYR A 232 9.00 24.08 4.75
CA TYR A 232 9.61 22.85 4.20
C TYR A 232 10.56 22.14 5.18
N ASP A 233 11.20 22.87 6.09
CA ASP A 233 11.99 22.34 7.20
C ASP A 233 11.09 21.63 8.24
N GLN A 234 9.90 22.19 8.51
CA GLN A 234 8.89 21.54 9.34
C GLN A 234 8.33 20.28 8.67
N ILE A 235 8.13 20.27 7.33
CA ILE A 235 7.73 19.05 6.61
C ILE A 235 8.77 17.95 6.81
N ALA A 236 10.05 18.26 6.62
CA ALA A 236 11.13 17.30 6.84
C ALA A 236 11.17 16.78 8.29
N ALA A 237 11.03 17.68 9.27
CA ALA A 237 10.96 17.31 10.68
C ALA A 237 9.74 16.43 11.01
N ASN A 238 8.59 16.70 10.40
CA ASN A 238 7.37 15.91 10.60
C ASN A 238 7.49 14.51 10.01
N LEU A 239 8.04 14.36 8.79
CA LEU A 239 8.26 13.05 8.17
C LEU A 239 9.11 12.14 9.05
N LEU A 240 10.13 12.71 9.72
CA LEU A 240 10.94 12.02 10.72
C LEU A 240 10.16 11.73 12.01
N LYS A 241 9.47 12.73 12.57
CA LYS A 241 8.68 12.63 13.81
C LYS A 241 7.63 11.52 13.73
N TYR A 242 6.93 11.41 12.60
CA TYR A 242 5.89 10.39 12.41
C TYR A 242 6.47 9.04 11.94
N GLY A 243 7.75 8.98 11.55
CA GLY A 243 8.40 7.74 11.13
C GLY A 243 7.98 7.27 9.74
N VAL A 244 7.60 8.17 8.83
CA VAL A 244 7.06 7.83 7.50
C VAL A 244 8.01 6.92 6.71
N THR A 245 9.30 7.25 6.69
CA THR A 245 10.31 6.44 5.98
C THR A 245 10.44 5.04 6.59
N ALA A 246 10.40 4.94 7.92
CA ALA A 246 10.52 3.65 8.61
C ALA A 246 9.31 2.74 8.32
N ASP A 247 8.12 3.30 8.18
CA ASP A 247 6.92 2.53 7.81
C ASP A 247 6.93 2.13 6.34
N VAL A 248 7.40 2.98 5.43
CA VAL A 248 7.62 2.60 4.02
C VAL A 248 8.60 1.42 3.93
N ASP A 249 9.75 1.52 4.59
CA ASP A 249 10.74 0.44 4.64
C ASP A 249 10.15 -0.85 5.20
N ARG A 250 9.37 -0.74 6.28
CA ARG A 250 8.72 -1.87 6.91
C ARG A 250 7.70 -2.50 5.98
N ALA A 251 6.81 -1.74 5.37
CA ALA A 251 5.80 -2.24 4.46
C ALA A 251 6.43 -2.98 3.26
N LEU A 252 7.44 -2.39 2.62
CA LEU A 252 8.16 -3.02 1.50
C LEU A 252 8.87 -4.33 1.90
N SER A 253 9.17 -4.53 3.19
CA SER A 253 9.78 -5.75 3.71
C SER A 253 8.80 -6.90 3.96
N LYS A 254 7.51 -6.71 3.68
CA LYS A 254 6.44 -7.69 3.95
C LYS A 254 6.07 -8.48 2.71
N THR A 255 5.70 -9.73 2.94
CA THR A 255 5.34 -10.68 1.87
C THR A 255 3.84 -10.86 1.72
N ASP A 256 3.09 -10.72 2.82
CA ASP A 256 1.64 -10.84 2.84
C ASP A 256 1.00 -9.48 2.54
N TRP A 257 -0.08 -9.48 1.75
CA TRP A 257 -0.78 -8.26 1.32
C TRP A 257 -1.17 -7.38 2.49
N GLU A 258 -1.78 -7.92 3.55
CA GLU A 258 -2.25 -7.11 4.67
C GLU A 258 -1.13 -6.58 5.58
N ASP A 259 0.04 -7.24 5.60
CA ASP A 259 1.20 -6.68 6.30
C ASP A 259 1.83 -5.51 5.49
N PHE A 260 1.68 -5.50 4.17
CA PHE A 260 2.08 -4.39 3.29
C PHE A 260 1.03 -3.26 3.27
N HIS A 261 -0.24 -3.61 3.02
CA HIS A 261 -1.38 -2.73 2.79
C HIS A 261 -1.89 -2.13 4.12
N GLY A 262 -2.29 -2.98 5.06
CA GLY A 262 -2.59 -2.64 6.44
C GLY A 262 -3.97 -2.08 6.70
N PHE A 263 -4.98 -2.89 6.43
CA PHE A 263 -6.34 -2.55 6.82
C PHE A 263 -7.08 -3.72 7.47
N TRP A 264 -7.01 -4.90 6.86
CA TRP A 264 -7.78 -6.06 7.25
C TRP A 264 -6.85 -7.10 7.88
N SER A 265 -7.29 -7.76 8.95
CA SER A 265 -6.48 -8.62 9.85
C SER A 265 -5.64 -7.89 10.91
N GLY A 266 -5.30 -8.60 11.98
CA GLY A 266 -4.43 -8.15 13.07
C GLY A 266 -2.97 -7.91 12.67
N ALA A 267 -2.69 -7.66 11.39
CA ALA A 267 -1.41 -7.21 10.84
C ALA A 267 -0.83 -6.04 11.65
N ALA A 268 0.48 -5.86 11.58
CA ALA A 268 1.14 -4.73 12.24
C ALA A 268 0.70 -3.42 11.56
N TYR A 269 0.15 -2.45 12.30
CA TYR A 269 -0.43 -1.20 11.77
C TYR A 269 0.63 -0.17 11.32
N ASN A 270 1.84 -0.63 10.99
CA ASN A 270 2.96 0.15 10.46
C ASN A 270 3.13 -0.20 8.98
N THR A 271 2.07 0.06 8.20
CA THR A 271 1.91 -0.36 6.80
C THR A 271 2.04 0.80 5.83
N ILE A 272 1.85 0.55 4.53
CA ILE A 272 1.87 1.60 3.52
C ILE A 272 0.73 2.62 3.70
N ILE A 273 -0.45 2.20 4.22
CA ILE A 273 -1.55 3.10 4.59
C ILE A 273 -1.19 3.93 5.84
N ALA A 274 -0.54 3.34 6.84
CA ALA A 274 -0.10 4.12 8.00
C ALA A 274 0.95 5.17 7.61
N ALA A 275 1.91 4.78 6.76
CA ALA A 275 2.89 5.71 6.21
C ALA A 275 2.22 6.83 5.40
N HIS A 276 1.17 6.51 4.63
CA HIS A 276 0.38 7.46 3.86
C HIS A 276 -0.25 8.52 4.76
N ASP A 277 -0.99 8.09 5.78
CA ASP A 277 -1.71 9.00 6.69
C ASP A 277 -0.74 9.92 7.43
N LYS A 278 0.38 9.36 7.88
CA LYS A 278 1.50 10.10 8.48
C LYS A 278 2.15 11.08 7.50
N GLY A 279 2.26 10.70 6.22
CA GLY A 279 2.78 11.54 5.14
C GLY A 279 1.90 12.77 4.89
N HIS A 280 0.60 12.57 4.72
CA HIS A 280 -0.39 13.66 4.62
C HIS A 280 -0.29 14.62 5.81
N ASN A 281 -0.27 14.07 7.03
CA ASN A 281 -0.15 14.85 8.25
C ASN A 281 1.19 15.58 8.41
N SER A 282 2.22 15.16 7.67
CA SER A 282 3.52 15.81 7.70
C SER A 282 3.63 17.03 6.79
N ILE A 283 2.79 17.12 5.75
CA ILE A 283 2.96 18.10 4.67
C ILE A 283 2.30 19.45 4.98
N GLY A 284 1.09 19.47 5.55
CA GLY A 284 0.47 20.74 5.93
C GLY A 284 -1.05 20.74 5.97
N PRO A 285 -1.65 21.91 6.30
CA PRO A 285 -3.08 22.01 6.55
C PRO A 285 -3.98 21.49 5.43
N THR A 286 -3.69 21.80 4.16
CA THR A 286 -4.49 21.29 3.04
C THR A 286 -4.32 19.78 2.87
N MET A 287 -3.08 19.28 2.96
CA MET A 287 -2.79 17.84 2.87
C MET A 287 -3.27 17.05 4.11
N GLN A 288 -3.56 17.71 5.23
CA GLN A 288 -4.15 17.08 6.42
C GLN A 288 -5.66 16.88 6.31
N ASP A 289 -6.35 17.54 5.39
CA ASP A 289 -7.80 17.44 5.22
C ASP A 289 -8.14 16.59 3.99
N GLN A 290 -8.69 15.40 4.23
CA GLN A 290 -9.13 14.50 3.17
C GLN A 290 -10.15 15.12 2.22
N GLY A 291 -10.91 16.12 2.67
CA GLY A 291 -11.84 16.85 1.83
C GLY A 291 -11.18 17.63 0.70
N VAL A 292 -9.95 18.11 0.91
CA VAL A 292 -9.29 19.05 -0.02
C VAL A 292 -7.83 18.72 -0.35
N ALA A 293 -7.26 17.65 0.19
CA ALA A 293 -5.85 17.30 -0.02
C ALA A 293 -5.46 17.25 -1.51
N ALA A 294 -6.32 16.68 -2.37
CA ALA A 294 -6.08 16.56 -3.80
C ALA A 294 -6.02 17.89 -4.57
N PHE A 295 -6.51 18.99 -3.98
CA PHE A 295 -6.34 20.32 -4.57
C PHE A 295 -4.91 20.82 -4.43
N ASP A 296 -4.12 20.36 -3.47
CA ASP A 296 -2.72 20.75 -3.35
C ASP A 296 -1.86 20.01 -4.41
N PRO A 297 -1.08 20.70 -5.27
CA PRO A 297 -0.29 20.03 -6.31
C PRO A 297 0.66 18.95 -5.80
N VAL A 298 1.14 19.01 -4.55
CA VAL A 298 2.03 18.00 -3.98
C VAL A 298 1.36 16.63 -3.87
N PHE A 299 0.03 16.59 -3.76
CA PHE A 299 -0.77 15.37 -3.69
C PHE A 299 -0.45 14.41 -4.83
N TRP A 300 -0.34 14.91 -6.06
CA TRP A 300 -0.13 14.09 -7.24
C TRP A 300 1.24 13.44 -7.27
N PHE A 301 2.29 14.18 -6.88
CA PHE A 301 3.66 13.65 -6.80
C PHE A 301 3.83 12.68 -5.64
N PHE A 302 3.15 12.96 -4.52
CA PHE A 302 3.07 12.10 -3.35
C PHE A 302 2.38 10.77 -3.72
N HIS A 303 1.16 10.80 -4.26
CA HIS A 303 0.43 9.58 -4.63
C HIS A 303 1.07 8.81 -5.79
N CYS A 304 1.75 9.49 -6.71
CA CYS A 304 2.57 8.83 -7.73
C CYS A 304 3.70 7.99 -7.10
N ASN A 305 4.27 8.45 -5.97
CA ASN A 305 5.25 7.66 -5.22
C ASN A 305 4.60 6.49 -4.46
N TRP A 306 3.39 6.65 -3.92
CA TRP A 306 2.66 5.52 -3.32
C TRP A 306 2.35 4.44 -4.35
N ASP A 307 1.94 4.84 -5.55
CA ASP A 307 1.70 3.90 -6.64
C ASP A 307 2.99 3.19 -7.10
N ARG A 308 4.12 3.94 -7.16
CA ARG A 308 5.45 3.37 -7.38
C ARG A 308 5.81 2.31 -6.33
N LEU A 309 5.60 2.61 -5.05
CA LEU A 309 5.89 1.70 -3.93
C LEU A 309 5.03 0.45 -4.00
N TYR A 310 3.75 0.59 -4.39
CA TYR A 310 2.88 -0.56 -4.64
C TYR A 310 3.40 -1.42 -5.80
N TRP A 311 3.75 -0.82 -6.93
CA TRP A 311 4.32 -1.56 -8.06
C TRP A 311 5.66 -2.23 -7.71
N GLU A 312 6.53 -1.57 -6.95
CA GLU A 312 7.78 -2.12 -6.45
C GLU A 312 7.54 -3.39 -5.61
N TRP A 313 6.57 -3.33 -4.69
CA TRP A 313 6.16 -4.47 -3.89
C TRP A 313 5.59 -5.61 -4.75
N GLN A 314 4.72 -5.30 -5.73
CA GLN A 314 4.18 -6.31 -6.64
C GLN A 314 5.28 -7.03 -7.42
N LYS A 315 6.26 -6.30 -7.97
CA LYS A 315 7.42 -6.90 -8.66
C LYS A 315 8.19 -7.84 -7.73
N LYS A 316 8.48 -7.42 -6.50
CA LYS A 316 9.20 -8.23 -5.49
C LYS A 316 8.45 -9.50 -5.10
N MET A 317 7.13 -9.42 -5.02
CA MET A 317 6.28 -10.54 -4.61
C MET A 317 5.83 -11.43 -5.76
N LEU A 318 6.20 -11.12 -7.01
CA LEU A 318 5.63 -11.73 -8.22
C LEU A 318 4.09 -11.58 -8.27
N ALA A 319 3.58 -10.47 -7.77
CA ALA A 319 2.16 -10.11 -7.69
C ALA A 319 1.75 -9.11 -8.80
N THR A 320 2.35 -9.25 -9.98
CA THR A 320 2.13 -8.35 -11.13
C THR A 320 0.98 -8.77 -12.04
N ASP A 321 0.32 -9.89 -11.72
CA ASP A 321 -0.93 -10.35 -12.31
C ASP A 321 -1.88 -10.84 -11.20
N LEU A 322 -3.15 -11.07 -11.54
CA LEU A 322 -4.17 -11.46 -10.56
C LEU A 322 -3.77 -12.70 -9.79
N HIS A 323 -3.25 -13.71 -10.49
CA HIS A 323 -2.85 -14.96 -9.89
C HIS A 323 -1.75 -14.75 -8.83
N GLY A 324 -0.67 -14.06 -9.20
CA GLY A 324 0.43 -13.76 -8.30
C GLY A 324 0.00 -12.92 -7.10
N LEU A 325 -0.91 -11.96 -7.30
CA LEU A 325 -1.45 -11.14 -6.23
C LEU A 325 -2.24 -11.96 -5.21
N LEU A 326 -3.12 -12.86 -5.66
CA LEU A 326 -3.90 -13.70 -4.75
C LEU A 326 -3.02 -14.60 -3.88
N THR A 327 -1.82 -15.02 -4.35
CA THR A 327 -0.87 -15.79 -3.52
C THR A 327 -0.36 -15.04 -2.27
N THR A 328 -0.52 -13.71 -2.25
CA THR A 328 -0.10 -12.85 -1.14
C THR A 328 -1.23 -12.57 -0.14
N ILE A 329 -2.47 -12.94 -0.47
CA ILE A 329 -3.65 -12.70 0.35
C ILE A 329 -4.09 -14.01 0.98
N ASN A 330 -4.23 -14.04 2.30
CA ASN A 330 -4.77 -15.23 2.97
C ASN A 330 -6.28 -15.12 3.03
N GLU A 331 -7.01 -15.84 2.18
CA GLU A 331 -8.48 -15.80 2.12
C GLU A 331 -9.17 -16.02 3.47
N GLU A 332 -8.62 -16.89 4.33
CA GLU A 332 -9.25 -17.21 5.63
C GLU A 332 -9.16 -16.05 6.62
N THR A 333 -7.99 -15.39 6.67
CA THR A 333 -7.76 -14.29 7.62
C THR A 333 -8.10 -12.94 7.03
N ASP A 334 -8.07 -12.83 5.71
CA ASP A 334 -8.16 -11.59 4.95
C ASP A 334 -9.29 -11.62 3.88
N PRO A 335 -10.50 -12.15 4.17
CA PRO A 335 -11.50 -12.45 3.14
C PRO A 335 -12.00 -11.23 2.36
N ILE A 336 -12.05 -10.04 2.97
CA ILE A 336 -12.51 -8.82 2.27
C ILE A 336 -11.48 -8.40 1.21
N SER A 337 -10.19 -8.50 1.54
CA SER A 337 -9.11 -8.18 0.60
C SER A 337 -9.05 -9.20 -0.54
N TYR A 338 -9.33 -10.47 -0.25
CA TYR A 338 -9.46 -11.49 -1.30
C TYR A 338 -10.65 -11.19 -2.22
N GLN A 339 -11.80 -10.79 -1.65
CA GLN A 339 -13.01 -10.43 -2.41
C GLN A 339 -12.85 -9.18 -3.27
N GLU A 340 -12.05 -8.20 -2.86
CA GLU A 340 -11.74 -7.02 -3.67
C GLU A 340 -11.23 -7.38 -5.08
N PHE A 341 -10.43 -8.45 -5.18
CA PHE A 341 -9.82 -8.89 -6.44
C PHE A 341 -10.54 -10.07 -7.12
N THR A 342 -11.52 -10.70 -6.44
CA THR A 342 -12.22 -11.89 -6.97
C THR A 342 -13.71 -11.69 -7.18
N ASN A 343 -14.32 -10.70 -6.53
CA ASN A 343 -15.74 -10.37 -6.66
C ASN A 343 -15.91 -9.04 -7.41
N PRO A 344 -16.40 -9.06 -8.66
CA PRO A 344 -16.62 -7.85 -9.47
C PRO A 344 -17.59 -6.84 -8.84
N ALA A 345 -18.46 -7.26 -7.92
CA ALA A 345 -19.36 -6.35 -7.22
C ALA A 345 -18.67 -5.56 -6.09
N VAL A 346 -17.51 -6.02 -5.63
CA VAL A 346 -16.72 -5.39 -4.55
C VAL A 346 -15.60 -4.55 -5.15
N GLY A 347 -14.86 -5.08 -6.14
CA GLY A 347 -13.70 -4.44 -6.76
C GLY A 347 -13.98 -3.23 -7.65
N ILE A 348 -15.09 -2.51 -7.43
CA ILE A 348 -15.51 -1.36 -8.23
C ILE A 348 -14.75 -0.11 -7.77
N LEU A 349 -13.97 0.49 -8.69
CA LEU A 349 -13.19 1.69 -8.41
C LEU A 349 -13.90 2.94 -8.92
N ASN A 350 -15.04 3.32 -8.33
CA ASN A 350 -15.77 4.51 -8.76
C ASN A 350 -14.92 5.80 -8.68
N PRO A 351 -14.98 6.72 -9.65
CA PRO A 351 -15.79 6.69 -10.87
C PRO A 351 -15.10 5.97 -12.04
N PHE A 352 -13.90 5.42 -11.83
CA PHE A 352 -13.03 4.86 -12.86
C PHE A 352 -13.52 3.55 -13.47
N GLY A 353 -14.51 2.87 -12.87
CA GLY A 353 -15.20 1.73 -13.48
C GLY A 353 -15.98 2.10 -14.76
N ALA A 354 -16.26 3.39 -14.97
CA ALA A 354 -16.87 3.91 -16.19
C ALA A 354 -15.83 4.47 -17.18
N ALA A 355 -16.28 4.84 -18.38
CA ALA A 355 -15.44 5.54 -19.33
C ALA A 355 -14.87 6.85 -18.74
N PRO A 356 -13.65 7.28 -19.11
CA PRO A 356 -12.80 6.69 -20.15
C PRO A 356 -11.91 5.53 -19.69
N LEU A 357 -11.70 5.35 -18.38
CA LEU A 357 -10.74 4.35 -17.88
C LEU A 357 -11.27 2.92 -17.90
N LYS A 358 -12.51 2.69 -17.45
CA LYS A 358 -13.13 1.36 -17.32
C LYS A 358 -12.25 0.38 -16.52
N LEU A 359 -11.79 0.82 -15.35
CA LEU A 359 -10.92 0.06 -14.45
C LEU A 359 -11.68 -0.41 -13.21
N ASP A 360 -11.51 -1.69 -12.90
CA ASP A 360 -11.80 -2.31 -11.61
C ASP A 360 -10.49 -2.66 -10.88
N ALA A 361 -10.56 -3.21 -9.68
CA ALA A 361 -9.38 -3.60 -8.90
C ALA A 361 -8.42 -4.50 -9.69
N VAL A 362 -8.94 -5.47 -10.44
CA VAL A 362 -8.17 -6.42 -11.26
C VAL A 362 -7.46 -5.73 -12.43
N GLY A 363 -8.15 -4.82 -13.10
CA GLY A 363 -7.63 -4.03 -14.22
C GLY A 363 -6.43 -3.16 -13.84
N THR A 364 -6.24 -2.86 -12.55
CA THR A 364 -5.10 -2.04 -12.07
C THR A 364 -3.86 -2.85 -11.68
N ILE A 365 -3.92 -4.18 -11.65
CA ILE A 365 -2.84 -5.02 -11.10
C ILE A 365 -1.57 -4.92 -11.95
N ASN A 366 -1.69 -5.11 -13.26
CA ASN A 366 -0.54 -5.09 -14.17
C ASN A 366 -0.33 -3.69 -14.73
N SER A 367 0.54 -2.89 -14.11
CA SER A 367 0.71 -1.48 -14.51
C SER A 367 1.19 -1.34 -15.98
N PRO A 368 2.23 -2.04 -16.45
CA PRO A 368 2.70 -1.86 -17.82
C PRO A 368 1.71 -2.34 -18.87
N LEU A 369 1.12 -3.53 -18.71
CA LEU A 369 0.26 -4.12 -19.73
C LEU A 369 -1.15 -3.55 -19.74
N SER A 370 -1.72 -3.26 -18.56
CA SER A 370 -3.09 -2.78 -18.47
C SER A 370 -3.19 -1.25 -18.52
N LEU A 371 -2.18 -0.54 -18.01
CA LEU A 371 -2.24 0.91 -17.82
C LEU A 371 -1.24 1.70 -18.69
N ASP A 372 -0.36 1.01 -19.42
CA ASP A 372 0.72 1.64 -20.22
C ASP A 372 1.65 2.52 -19.36
N VAL A 373 1.85 2.15 -18.08
CA VAL A 373 2.69 2.89 -17.12
C VAL A 373 3.68 1.96 -16.43
N ASP A 374 4.94 2.36 -16.40
CA ASP A 374 5.99 1.77 -15.56
C ASP A 374 6.80 2.89 -14.85
N TYR A 375 7.73 2.49 -14.00
CA TYR A 375 8.51 3.37 -13.16
C TYR A 375 9.99 3.22 -13.43
N GLN A 376 10.69 4.35 -13.54
CA GLN A 376 12.14 4.33 -13.59
C GLN A 376 12.65 3.84 -12.24
N ASP A 377 13.39 2.72 -12.27
CA ASP A 377 14.07 2.21 -11.09
C ASP A 377 15.11 3.24 -10.60
N PRO A 378 15.26 3.44 -9.29
CA PRO A 378 16.25 4.35 -8.76
C PRO A 378 17.67 3.87 -9.13
N PRO A 379 18.66 4.79 -9.24
CA PRO A 379 20.04 4.45 -9.64
C PRO A 379 20.69 3.35 -8.78
N MET A 380 20.27 3.24 -7.52
CA MET A 380 20.60 2.14 -6.64
C MET A 380 19.32 1.46 -6.17
N ALA A 381 19.20 0.15 -6.44
CA ALA A 381 18.11 -0.65 -5.91
C ALA A 381 18.16 -0.64 -4.38
N ARG A 382 17.03 -0.29 -3.74
CA ARG A 382 16.88 -0.36 -2.28
C ARG A 382 17.05 -1.82 -1.87
N SER A 383 18.12 -2.14 -1.12
CA SER A 383 18.29 -3.48 -0.55
C SER A 383 17.21 -3.68 0.51
N THR A 384 16.17 -4.44 0.18
CA THR A 384 15.13 -4.78 1.15
C THR A 384 15.51 -6.05 1.88
N LYS A 385 15.86 -5.91 3.16
CA LYS A 385 15.90 -7.04 4.06
C LYS A 385 14.47 -7.38 4.47
N PHE A 386 13.97 -8.52 4.02
CA PHE A 386 12.66 -9.01 4.44
C PHE A 386 12.67 -9.28 5.95
N ASN A 387 11.68 -8.74 6.63
CA ASN A 387 11.55 -8.88 8.07
C ASN A 387 10.69 -10.10 8.39
N VAL A 388 11.15 -10.92 9.35
CA VAL A 388 10.34 -12.02 9.89
C VAL A 388 9.01 -11.46 10.41
N LYS A 389 7.91 -12.11 10.06
CA LYS A 389 6.58 -11.72 10.54
C LYS A 389 6.55 -11.81 12.06
N THR A 390 6.14 -10.72 12.70
CA THR A 390 5.98 -10.64 14.15
C THR A 390 4.51 -10.54 14.50
N GLN A 391 4.09 -11.24 15.54
CA GLN A 391 2.67 -11.33 15.93
C GLN A 391 2.49 -11.11 17.44
N ARG A 392 1.37 -10.49 17.80
CA ARG A 392 0.93 -10.30 19.20
C ARG A 392 0.17 -11.53 19.74
N SER A 393 -0.42 -12.32 18.85
CA SER A 393 -1.16 -13.54 19.16
C SER A 393 -0.89 -14.61 18.11
N LEU A 394 -0.89 -15.88 18.54
CA LEU A 394 -0.64 -17.05 17.71
C LEU A 394 -1.52 -18.21 18.17
N VAL A 395 -1.92 -19.06 17.23
CA VAL A 395 -2.63 -20.31 17.55
C VAL A 395 -1.67 -21.28 18.26
N ALA A 396 -2.20 -22.02 19.25
CA ALA A 396 -1.39 -22.87 20.14
C ALA A 396 -0.63 -24.02 19.43
N SER A 397 -1.02 -24.36 18.20
CA SER A 397 -0.35 -25.38 17.37
C SER A 397 0.97 -24.91 16.76
N ARG A 398 1.28 -23.60 16.80
CA ARG A 398 2.50 -23.02 16.24
C ARG A 398 3.57 -22.86 17.32
N ARG A 399 4.81 -23.22 16.99
CA ARG A 399 5.99 -22.84 17.79
C ARG A 399 6.40 -21.42 17.44
N PHE A 400 6.98 -20.73 18.41
CA PHE A 400 7.44 -19.36 18.23
C PHE A 400 8.68 -19.08 19.08
N SER A 401 9.47 -18.11 18.63
CA SER A 401 10.49 -17.44 19.42
C SER A 401 10.01 -16.03 19.79
N VAL A 402 10.60 -15.42 20.81
CA VAL A 402 10.28 -14.06 21.24
C VAL A 402 11.53 -13.20 21.11
N ASP A 403 11.41 -12.04 20.46
CA ASP A 403 12.44 -11.01 20.53
C ASP A 403 12.06 -9.99 21.60
N ALA A 404 12.83 -9.97 22.69
CA ALA A 404 12.60 -9.05 23.79
C ALA A 404 13.22 -7.65 23.57
N GLY A 405 13.96 -7.43 22.47
CA GLY A 405 14.59 -6.15 22.16
C GLY A 405 13.60 -5.09 21.67
N VAL A 406 12.50 -5.51 21.06
CA VAL A 406 11.43 -4.65 20.54
C VAL A 406 10.10 -5.08 21.12
N VAL A 407 9.32 -4.11 21.60
CA VAL A 407 7.95 -4.32 22.07
C VAL A 407 6.98 -3.62 21.14
N ASN A 408 5.74 -4.08 21.15
CA ASN A 408 4.63 -3.39 20.53
C ASN A 408 3.75 -2.77 21.62
N VAL A 409 3.54 -1.46 21.55
CA VAL A 409 2.53 -0.76 22.36
C VAL A 409 1.34 -0.47 21.46
N ARG A 410 0.20 -1.09 21.74
CA ARG A 410 -1.02 -0.92 20.97
C ARG A 410 -2.01 -0.02 21.71
N VAL A 411 -2.50 1.00 21.02
CA VAL A 411 -3.68 1.76 21.43
C VAL A 411 -4.87 1.18 20.69
N SER A 412 -5.79 0.55 21.41
CA SER A 412 -6.87 -0.26 20.84
C SER A 412 -8.23 0.34 21.14
N GLY A 413 -9.14 0.34 20.17
CA GLY A 413 -10.54 0.74 20.40
C GLY A 413 -10.79 2.24 20.26
N VAL A 414 -10.01 2.96 19.44
CA VAL A 414 -10.27 4.39 19.19
C VAL A 414 -11.47 4.53 18.26
N ASN A 415 -12.56 5.14 18.72
CA ASN A 415 -13.71 5.43 17.88
C ASN A 415 -13.45 6.69 17.05
N ARG A 416 -13.00 6.50 15.80
CA ARG A 416 -12.61 7.58 14.89
C ARG A 416 -13.78 8.50 14.49
N LEU A 417 -15.02 7.99 14.55
CA LEU A 417 -16.23 8.76 14.19
C LEU A 417 -16.55 9.86 15.20
N LYS A 418 -15.91 9.85 16.37
CA LYS A 418 -16.08 10.87 17.40
C LYS A 418 -15.10 12.03 17.27
N ILE A 419 -14.06 11.88 16.46
CA ILE A 419 -12.99 12.86 16.30
C ILE A 419 -13.19 13.53 14.93
N PRO A 420 -13.55 14.82 14.84
CA PRO A 420 -13.72 15.49 13.56
C PRO A 420 -12.38 15.66 12.84
N GLY A 421 -12.32 15.20 11.59
CA GLY A 421 -11.14 15.35 10.73
C GLY A 421 -9.97 14.47 11.15
N SER A 422 -8.87 14.60 10.42
CA SER A 422 -7.61 13.92 10.71
C SER A 422 -7.11 14.22 12.13
N PHE A 423 -6.37 13.28 12.69
CA PHE A 423 -5.82 13.41 14.04
C PHE A 423 -4.52 12.62 14.20
N SER A 424 -3.74 12.98 15.22
CA SER A 424 -2.52 12.27 15.62
C SER A 424 -2.73 11.58 16.97
N VAL A 425 -2.11 10.41 17.15
CA VAL A 425 -2.08 9.69 18.42
C VAL A 425 -0.64 9.66 18.91
N HIS A 426 -0.44 10.11 20.15
CA HIS A 426 0.87 10.26 20.76
C HIS A 426 0.99 9.33 21.96
N LEU A 427 1.98 8.44 21.91
CA LEU A 427 2.39 7.63 23.04
C LEU A 427 3.42 8.42 23.86
N GLN A 428 3.20 8.50 25.16
CA GLN A 428 4.09 9.19 26.08
C GLN A 428 4.64 8.25 27.15
N LYS A 429 5.84 8.59 27.63
CA LYS A 429 6.46 8.06 28.84
C LYS A 429 6.83 9.23 29.73
N ASP A 430 6.36 9.22 30.96
CA ASP A 430 6.64 10.27 31.96
C ASP A 430 6.33 11.69 31.43
N GLY A 431 5.26 11.81 30.64
CA GLY A 431 4.80 13.07 30.03
C GLY A 431 5.54 13.49 28.76
N GLN A 432 6.59 12.77 28.35
CA GLN A 432 7.31 13.03 27.10
C GLN A 432 6.82 12.11 25.98
N THR A 433 6.56 12.67 24.78
CA THR A 433 6.16 11.87 23.62
C THR A 433 7.32 11.02 23.13
N ILE A 434 7.13 9.70 23.12
CA ILE A 434 8.13 8.72 22.66
C ILE A 434 7.81 8.19 21.26
N ALA A 435 6.55 8.28 20.82
CA ALA A 435 6.15 7.90 19.47
C ALA A 435 4.85 8.63 19.05
N SER A 436 4.68 8.82 17.75
CA SER A 436 3.49 9.47 17.18
C SER A 436 3.01 8.70 15.95
N SER A 437 1.70 8.60 15.80
CA SER A 437 1.04 8.12 14.58
C SER A 437 -0.06 9.09 14.18
N ALA A 438 -0.58 8.94 12.97
CA ALA A 438 -1.62 9.79 12.40
C ALA A 438 -2.68 8.94 11.71
N LEU A 439 -3.91 9.45 11.69
CA LEU A 439 -5.00 8.95 10.88
C LEU A 439 -5.51 10.10 9.99
N PHE A 440 -5.53 9.86 8.69
CA PHE A 440 -6.03 10.81 7.69
C PHE A 440 -7.50 10.53 7.41
N GLN A 441 -8.39 11.47 7.71
CA GLN A 441 -9.83 11.25 7.57
C GLN A 441 -10.60 12.54 7.25
N PRO A 442 -11.82 12.47 6.69
CA PRO A 442 -12.64 13.66 6.46
C PRO A 442 -13.13 14.27 7.78
N VAL A 443 -13.50 15.55 7.74
CA VAL A 443 -14.09 16.26 8.88
C VAL A 443 -15.34 15.54 9.41
N GLU A 444 -16.21 15.10 8.50
CA GLU A 444 -17.47 14.42 8.83
C GLU A 444 -17.40 12.90 8.60
N ALA A 445 -16.46 12.22 9.25
CA ALA A 445 -16.26 10.76 9.11
C ALA A 445 -17.55 9.93 9.34
N GLN A 446 -18.46 10.39 10.19
CA GLN A 446 -19.76 9.76 10.44
C GLN A 446 -20.72 9.75 9.24
N LYS A 447 -20.47 10.56 8.20
CA LYS A 447 -21.25 10.58 6.95
C LYS A 447 -20.61 9.77 5.82
N CYS A 448 -19.42 9.25 6.04
CA CYS A 448 -18.70 8.45 5.05
C CYS A 448 -18.97 6.96 5.28
N ALA A 449 -19.57 6.27 4.30
CA ALA A 449 -19.92 4.85 4.42
C ALA A 449 -18.69 3.98 4.78
N ASN A 450 -17.54 4.22 4.14
CA ASN A 450 -16.29 3.49 4.41
C ASN A 450 -15.79 3.73 5.84
N CYS A 451 -15.88 4.97 6.34
CA CYS A 451 -15.50 5.29 7.71
C CYS A 451 -16.45 4.65 8.72
N VAL A 452 -17.77 4.65 8.45
CA VAL A 452 -18.79 4.06 9.32
C VAL A 452 -18.63 2.54 9.40
N GLY A 453 -18.36 1.88 8.28
CA GLY A 453 -18.03 0.45 8.27
C GLY A 453 -16.81 0.11 9.13
N ASN A 454 -15.90 1.07 9.32
CA ASN A 454 -14.62 0.91 10.00
C ASN A 454 -14.45 1.90 11.17
N ALA A 455 -15.48 2.02 12.00
CA ALA A 455 -15.59 3.04 13.05
C ALA A 455 -14.51 2.93 14.16
N ILE A 456 -13.96 1.74 14.37
CA ILE A 456 -12.97 1.47 15.41
C ILE A 456 -11.61 1.26 14.76
N VAL A 457 -10.64 2.05 15.17
CA VAL A 457 -9.24 1.96 14.70
C VAL A 457 -8.28 1.69 15.84
N HIS A 458 -7.10 1.23 15.47
CA HIS A 458 -6.02 0.89 16.40
C HIS A 458 -4.71 1.48 15.90
N PHE A 459 -3.80 1.74 16.83
CA PHE A 459 -2.48 2.29 16.54
C PHE A 459 -1.42 1.43 17.21
N ASP A 460 -0.40 1.05 16.46
CA ASP A 460 0.69 0.21 16.94
C ASP A 460 2.01 0.97 16.91
N PHE A 461 2.71 0.96 18.04
CA PHE A 461 4.04 1.54 18.18
C PHE A 461 5.04 0.42 18.44
N GLU A 462 5.85 0.08 17.43
CA GLU A 462 6.96 -0.86 17.60
C GLU A 462 8.22 -0.09 18.01
N LEU A 463 8.65 -0.29 19.26
CA LEU A 463 9.69 0.51 19.89
C LEU A 463 10.71 -0.39 20.59
N PRO A 464 11.98 0.04 20.71
CA PRO A 464 12.93 -0.64 21.59
C PRO A 464 12.34 -0.80 22.98
N ALA A 465 12.48 -1.97 23.60
CA ALA A 465 11.91 -2.24 24.91
C ALA A 465 12.34 -1.20 25.97
N ALA A 466 13.59 -0.75 25.92
CA ALA A 466 14.12 0.29 26.80
C ALA A 466 13.38 1.64 26.71
N ALA A 467 12.78 1.96 25.55
CA ALA A 467 11.98 3.18 25.38
C ALA A 467 10.65 3.12 26.12
N VAL A 468 10.17 1.92 26.47
CA VAL A 468 8.86 1.67 27.08
C VAL A 468 8.99 1.24 28.55
N LEU A 469 10.03 0.49 28.89
CA LEU A 469 10.26 -0.05 30.24
C LEU A 469 10.53 1.04 31.29
N GLY A 470 9.93 0.89 32.47
CA GLY A 470 10.00 1.85 33.57
C GLY A 470 9.17 3.11 33.32
N GLY A 471 8.78 3.82 34.37
CA GLY A 471 7.97 5.05 34.24
C GLY A 471 6.48 4.80 33.96
N THR A 472 5.76 5.88 33.62
CA THR A 472 4.32 5.88 33.39
C THR A 472 4.01 6.11 31.91
N LEU A 473 3.32 5.16 31.28
CA LEU A 473 2.84 5.32 29.90
C LEU A 473 1.47 6.00 29.87
N SER A 474 1.27 6.86 28.89
CA SER A 474 -0.04 7.47 28.62
C SER A 474 -0.20 7.73 27.12
N VAL A 475 -1.46 7.92 26.70
CA VAL A 475 -1.81 8.30 25.33
C VAL A 475 -2.59 9.59 25.34
N TRP A 476 -2.32 10.46 24.37
CA TRP A 476 -3.21 11.57 24.06
C TRP A 476 -3.40 11.68 22.54
N VAL A 477 -4.50 12.30 22.15
CA VAL A 477 -4.90 12.44 20.75
C VAL A 477 -4.99 13.91 20.40
N GLU A 478 -4.29 14.31 19.33
CA GLU A 478 -4.25 15.66 18.78
C GLU A 478 -5.16 15.73 17.55
N PRO A 479 -6.34 16.35 17.61
CA PRO A 479 -7.11 16.61 16.40
C PRO A 479 -6.43 17.70 15.57
N VAL A 480 -6.41 17.54 14.25
CA VAL A 480 -5.97 18.62 13.34
C VAL A 480 -6.93 19.80 13.46
N ASN A 481 -8.24 19.52 13.48
CA ASN A 481 -9.25 20.54 13.75
C ASN A 481 -9.37 20.79 15.26
N LYS A 482 -8.73 21.87 15.72
CA LYS A 482 -8.67 22.27 17.13
C LYS A 482 -9.91 23.03 17.62
N SER A 483 -10.84 23.38 16.74
CA SER A 483 -12.02 24.20 17.11
C SER A 483 -12.95 23.52 18.12
N PHE A 484 -12.99 22.19 18.15
CA PHE A 484 -13.92 21.45 18.99
C PHE A 484 -13.41 21.26 20.43
N VAL A 485 -12.16 20.81 20.61
CA VAL A 485 -11.61 20.41 21.93
C VAL A 485 -10.19 20.94 22.17
N GLY A 486 -9.69 21.83 21.32
CA GLY A 486 -8.29 22.30 21.37
C GLY A 486 -7.32 21.19 20.99
N ASP A 487 -6.15 21.17 21.64
CA ASP A 487 -5.05 20.25 21.30
C ASP A 487 -5.27 18.82 21.78
N ARG A 488 -6.16 18.56 22.75
CA ARG A 488 -6.28 17.23 23.38
C ARG A 488 -7.69 16.71 23.34
N PHE A 489 -7.94 15.71 22.49
CA PHE A 489 -9.23 15.05 22.44
C PHE A 489 -9.43 14.13 23.67
N PRO A 490 -10.51 14.28 24.46
CA PRO A 490 -10.74 13.46 25.65
C PRO A 490 -10.96 11.98 25.33
N GLN A 491 -10.21 11.09 25.97
CA GLN A 491 -10.25 9.62 25.78
C GLN A 491 -11.66 9.05 25.95
N LYS A 492 -12.41 9.53 26.95
CA LYS A 492 -13.79 9.08 27.21
C LYS A 492 -14.75 9.38 26.06
N LEU A 493 -14.52 10.46 25.30
CA LEU A 493 -15.38 10.83 24.18
C LEU A 493 -15.14 9.98 22.94
N MET A 494 -13.95 9.37 22.80
CA MET A 494 -13.57 8.49 21.69
C MET A 494 -13.69 6.99 22.03
N GLY A 495 -14.52 6.63 23.01
CA GLY A 495 -14.78 5.23 23.38
C GLY A 495 -13.86 4.66 24.46
N ASN A 496 -13.00 5.49 25.07
CA ASN A 496 -12.07 5.12 26.13
C ASN A 496 -11.14 3.95 25.73
N PRO A 497 -10.23 4.18 24.76
CA PRO A 497 -9.37 3.13 24.21
C PRO A 497 -8.47 2.50 25.28
N THR A 498 -8.06 1.24 25.06
CA THR A 498 -7.11 0.52 25.90
C THR A 498 -5.68 0.71 25.40
N ILE A 499 -4.70 0.59 26.31
CA ILE A 499 -3.28 0.50 25.97
C ILE A 499 -2.81 -0.90 26.36
N GLU A 500 -2.20 -1.59 25.41
CA GLU A 500 -1.65 -2.93 25.59
C GLU A 500 -0.16 -2.92 25.26
N VAL A 501 0.65 -3.64 26.03
CA VAL A 501 2.09 -3.78 25.78
C VAL A 501 2.39 -5.25 25.53
N HIS A 502 2.90 -5.56 24.34
CA HIS A 502 3.10 -6.91 23.85
C HIS A 502 4.58 -7.16 23.57
N LEU A 503 5.08 -8.32 24.01
CA LEU A 503 6.26 -8.91 23.40
C LEU A 503 5.87 -9.49 22.03
N LEU A 504 6.76 -9.36 21.06
CA LEU A 504 6.50 -9.81 19.69
C LEU A 504 7.01 -11.24 19.48
N MET A 505 6.10 -12.11 19.03
CA MET A 505 6.42 -13.49 18.67
C MET A 505 6.85 -13.59 17.20
N ARG A 506 7.86 -14.42 16.91
CA ARG A 506 8.31 -14.78 15.57
C ARG A 506 8.06 -16.26 15.35
N THR A 507 7.31 -16.60 14.31
CA THR A 507 7.18 -17.99 13.87
C THR A 507 8.45 -18.41 13.14
N GLU A 508 8.89 -19.65 13.37
CA GLU A 508 10.03 -20.28 12.67
C GLU A 508 9.73 -20.51 11.18
#